data_AF-A0A8C4QFU2-F1
#
_entry.id   AF-A0A8C4QFU2-F1
#
_cell.length_a   1.000
_cell.length_b   1.000
_cell.length_c   1.000
_cell.angle_alpha   90.00
_cell.angle_beta   90.00
_cell.angle_gamma   90.00
#
_symmetry.space_group_name_H-M   'P 1'
#
loop_
_entity.id
_entity.type
_entity.pdbx_description
1 polymer ?
#
loop_
_entity_poly.entity_id
_entity_poly.type
_entity_poly.pdbx_seq_one_letter_code
_entity_poly.pdbx_strand_id
1 'polypeptide(L)'
;MVTCQWCTAEGTKLQTSDCVPCETFLMAYANGHLDDEKIEAADDDLSYCFDCVTAYHHARRVVVAQSNCLNEVLSQRECYRLSTLFTRTLKDFQNAAQEVFLLDQGEEQRVGGEGVDLELALRTPIMEILENPFLLNHLDVATHLVEALCYLETLKQPFQVDYYTHPPGVYLLILHPQEEVRRWALRSAQQLGHLSRDDYYGLRDVFLTVLNLIHSIVSQRNVGSGGGCVTALPPHLFTSANKKNFWLGVCMLLTLLDQQAMETLLLDQAPQTNILEAILSAMEMTTEDESQDPFWPTLQCLMVMLDRLGAKVWAGQNVDPMHAFHRVINSPNYRREVEKVSPVRVKQEALQPDVMSCSQIVYGADTSISVSFFLFYFILINVNPFSFFYPLCS
;
A
#
# COMPACT_ATOMS: atom_id res chain seq x y z
N MET A 1 -6.69 -34.77 -15.89
CA MET A 1 -6.33 -33.64 -15.04
C MET A 1 -5.01 -33.98 -14.39
N VAL A 2 -3.94 -33.27 -14.75
CA VAL A 2 -2.67 -33.40 -14.04
C VAL A 2 -2.89 -32.82 -12.66
N THR A 3 -2.62 -33.61 -11.63
CA THR A 3 -2.78 -33.20 -10.23
C THR A 3 -1.54 -32.41 -9.81
N CYS A 4 -1.72 -31.15 -9.42
CA CYS A 4 -0.64 -30.32 -8.91
C CYS A 4 0.02 -30.93 -7.67
N GLN A 5 1.33 -30.78 -7.53
CA GLN A 5 2.14 -31.29 -6.42
C GLN A 5 1.66 -30.73 -5.07
N TRP A 6 1.48 -29.41 -4.98
CA TRP A 6 1.08 -28.74 -3.74
C TRP A 6 -0.36 -29.05 -3.32
N CYS A 7 -1.30 -29.04 -4.27
CA CYS A 7 -2.69 -29.45 -3.99
C CYS A 7 -2.81 -30.92 -3.57
N THR A 8 -1.93 -31.79 -4.07
CA THR A 8 -1.92 -33.21 -3.68
C THR A 8 -1.36 -33.39 -2.28
N ALA A 9 -0.34 -32.60 -1.91
CA ALA A 9 0.27 -32.59 -0.59
C ALA A 9 -0.60 -31.95 0.50
N GLU A 10 -1.52 -31.03 0.14
CA GLU A 10 -2.51 -30.47 1.06
C GLU A 10 -3.67 -31.44 1.38
N GLY A 11 -3.80 -32.55 0.62
CA GLY A 11 -4.79 -33.60 0.86
C GLY A 11 -6.22 -33.25 0.45
N THR A 12 -6.43 -32.21 -0.35
CA THR A 12 -7.75 -31.58 -0.53
C THR A 12 -8.65 -32.19 -1.62
N LYS A 13 -8.23 -33.21 -2.38
CA LYS A 13 -9.14 -33.81 -3.41
C LYS A 13 -9.31 -35.33 -3.40
N LEU A 14 -8.40 -36.13 -2.86
CA LEU A 14 -8.58 -37.58 -2.72
C LEU A 14 -7.77 -38.04 -1.51
N GLN A 15 -8.43 -38.54 -0.46
CA GLN A 15 -7.78 -39.27 0.63
C GLN A 15 -7.25 -40.60 0.08
N THR A 16 -6.11 -40.57 -0.59
CA THR A 16 -5.29 -41.75 -0.82
C THR A 16 -4.28 -41.89 0.32
N SER A 17 -3.89 -43.12 0.63
CA SER A 17 -2.94 -43.45 1.71
C SER A 17 -1.53 -42.87 1.53
N ASP A 18 -1.29 -42.18 0.42
CA ASP A 18 0.04 -41.78 -0.06
C ASP A 18 0.23 -40.25 -0.04
N CYS A 19 -0.73 -39.48 0.50
CA CYS A 19 -0.60 -38.03 0.66
C CYS A 19 0.46 -37.69 1.72
N VAL A 20 1.51 -36.97 1.30
CA VAL A 20 2.55 -36.42 2.19
C VAL A 20 2.10 -35.02 2.64
N PRO A 21 2.16 -34.68 3.94
CA PRO A 21 1.82 -33.32 4.41
C PRO A 21 2.62 -32.24 3.68
N CYS A 22 1.96 -31.12 3.35
CA CYS A 22 2.56 -30.01 2.60
C CYS A 22 3.88 -29.51 3.23
N GLU A 23 3.99 -29.47 4.55
CA GLU A 23 5.22 -29.09 5.27
C GLU A 23 6.37 -30.07 5.02
N THR A 24 6.07 -31.37 4.95
CA THR A 24 7.07 -32.41 4.68
C THR A 24 7.53 -32.34 3.23
N PHE A 25 6.60 -32.11 2.29
CA PHE A 25 6.93 -31.89 0.89
C PHE A 25 7.78 -30.62 0.72
N LEU A 26 7.41 -29.51 1.38
CA LEU A 26 8.16 -28.26 1.35
C LEU A 26 9.60 -28.43 1.87
N MET A 27 9.80 -29.21 2.94
CA MET A 27 11.14 -29.50 3.44
C MET A 27 11.98 -30.31 2.44
N ALA A 28 11.39 -31.30 1.76
CA ALA A 28 12.10 -32.05 0.71
C ALA A 28 12.44 -31.16 -0.49
N TYR A 29 11.49 -30.32 -0.90
CA TYR A 29 11.65 -29.32 -1.95
C TYR A 29 12.75 -28.30 -1.64
N ALA A 30 12.76 -27.75 -0.42
CA ALA A 30 13.75 -26.76 0.01
C ALA A 30 15.17 -27.34 0.07
N ASN A 31 15.32 -28.58 0.57
CA ASN A 31 16.61 -29.22 0.73
C ASN A 31 17.15 -29.87 -0.56
N GLY A 32 16.42 -29.79 -1.68
CA GLY A 32 16.82 -30.45 -2.94
C GLY A 32 16.82 -31.97 -2.85
N HIS A 33 15.95 -32.53 -2.01
CA HIS A 33 15.77 -33.99 -1.89
C HIS A 33 14.75 -34.54 -2.92
N LEU A 34 14.15 -33.66 -3.72
CA LEU A 34 13.31 -34.02 -4.85
C LEU A 34 14.17 -34.10 -6.13
N ASP A 35 13.74 -34.92 -7.07
CA ASP A 35 14.26 -34.97 -8.43
C ASP A 35 13.91 -33.69 -9.20
N ASP A 36 14.79 -33.30 -10.14
CA ASP A 36 14.69 -32.04 -10.89
C ASP A 36 13.33 -31.88 -11.59
N GLU A 37 12.80 -32.95 -12.18
CA GLU A 37 11.47 -32.93 -12.83
C GLU A 37 10.34 -32.57 -11.86
N LYS A 38 10.41 -33.02 -10.60
CA LYS A 38 9.39 -32.67 -9.59
C LYS A 38 9.58 -31.27 -9.04
N ILE A 39 10.82 -30.79 -8.96
CA ILE A 39 11.10 -29.41 -8.59
C ILE A 39 10.51 -28.48 -9.65
N GLU A 40 10.79 -28.73 -10.94
CA GLU A 40 10.24 -27.94 -12.05
C GLU A 40 8.71 -27.99 -12.07
N ALA A 41 8.11 -29.18 -11.92
CA ALA A 41 6.65 -29.29 -11.85
C ALA A 41 6.05 -28.52 -10.66
N ALA A 42 6.72 -28.53 -9.49
CA ALA A 42 6.29 -27.77 -8.32
C ALA A 42 6.45 -26.26 -8.53
N ASP A 43 7.50 -25.80 -9.21
CA ASP A 43 7.71 -24.40 -9.59
C ASP A 43 6.65 -23.93 -10.60
N ASP A 44 6.30 -24.76 -11.58
CA ASP A 44 5.25 -24.50 -12.57
C ASP A 44 3.86 -24.41 -11.89
N ASP A 45 3.56 -25.33 -10.96
CA ASP A 45 2.32 -25.29 -10.20
C ASP A 45 2.14 -23.97 -9.44
N LEU A 46 3.20 -23.44 -8.80
CA LEU A 46 3.18 -22.15 -8.11
C LEU A 46 3.06 -20.96 -9.08
N SER A 47 3.35 -21.17 -10.36
CA SER A 47 3.27 -20.12 -11.38
C SER A 47 1.85 -19.94 -11.92
N TYR A 48 1.01 -20.99 -11.86
CA TYR A 48 -0.29 -20.98 -12.53
C TYR A 48 -1.48 -21.41 -11.64
N CYS A 49 -1.25 -21.99 -10.46
CA CYS A 49 -2.30 -22.42 -9.55
C CYS A 49 -2.24 -21.65 -8.23
N PHE A 50 -3.24 -20.82 -7.96
CA PHE A 50 -3.28 -20.03 -6.72
C PHE A 50 -3.50 -20.88 -5.48
N ASP A 51 -4.28 -21.96 -5.57
CA ASP A 51 -4.43 -22.93 -4.45
C ASP A 51 -3.07 -23.52 -4.04
N CYS A 52 -2.19 -23.82 -5.01
CA CYS A 52 -0.82 -24.26 -4.74
C CYS A 52 -0.01 -23.20 -3.99
N VAL A 53 -0.13 -21.93 -4.38
CA VAL A 53 0.53 -20.79 -3.72
C VAL A 53 0.04 -20.66 -2.27
N THR A 54 -1.28 -20.75 -2.04
CA THR A 54 -1.86 -20.70 -0.70
C THR A 54 -1.34 -21.84 0.17
N ALA A 55 -1.37 -23.08 -0.33
CA ALA A 55 -0.87 -24.25 0.38
C ALA A 55 0.63 -24.14 0.70
N TYR A 56 1.42 -23.67 -0.27
CA TYR A 56 2.85 -23.43 -0.11
C TYR A 56 3.15 -22.40 0.99
N HIS A 57 2.54 -21.21 0.93
CA HIS A 57 2.82 -20.15 1.89
C HIS A 57 2.26 -20.46 3.29
N HIS A 58 1.18 -21.25 3.37
CA HIS A 58 0.73 -21.81 4.64
C HIS A 58 1.80 -22.73 5.25
N ALA A 59 2.28 -23.73 4.51
CA ALA A 59 3.34 -24.62 4.96
C ALA A 59 4.64 -23.87 5.27
N ARG A 60 5.00 -22.87 4.47
CA ARG A 60 6.16 -21.99 4.68
C ARG A 60 6.12 -21.31 6.04
N ARG A 61 4.98 -20.74 6.43
CA ARG A 61 4.82 -20.09 7.75
C ARG A 61 5.07 -21.09 8.89
N VAL A 62 4.58 -22.31 8.77
CA VAL A 62 4.78 -23.37 9.78
C VAL A 62 6.24 -23.81 9.85
N VAL A 63 6.87 -24.08 8.70
CA VAL A 63 8.24 -24.61 8.62
C VAL A 63 9.27 -23.56 9.06
N VAL A 64 9.13 -22.30 8.62
CA VAL A 64 10.05 -21.22 8.99
C VAL A 64 9.97 -20.90 10.49
N ALA A 65 8.78 -20.99 11.10
CA ALA A 65 8.62 -20.81 12.55
C ALA A 65 9.36 -21.89 13.36
N GLN A 66 9.59 -23.08 12.77
CA GLN A 66 10.31 -24.18 13.40
C GLN A 66 11.82 -24.16 13.09
N SER A 67 12.24 -23.61 11.95
CA SER A 67 13.63 -23.62 11.49
C SER A 67 14.01 -22.38 10.67
N ASN A 68 14.78 -21.47 11.28
CA ASN A 68 15.23 -20.23 10.61
C ASN A 68 16.15 -20.46 9.41
N CYS A 69 16.88 -21.58 9.34
CA CYS A 69 17.83 -21.82 8.24
C CYS A 69 17.13 -22.05 6.89
N LEU A 70 15.85 -22.48 6.91
CA LEU A 70 15.08 -22.68 5.69
C LEU A 70 14.52 -21.37 5.12
N ASN A 71 14.42 -20.31 5.94
CA ASN A 71 13.87 -19.04 5.48
C ASN A 71 14.70 -18.44 4.33
N GLU A 72 16.03 -18.45 4.45
CA GLU A 72 16.91 -17.92 3.40
C GLU A 72 16.82 -18.74 2.11
N VAL A 73 16.84 -20.07 2.23
CA VAL A 73 16.76 -21.00 1.09
C VAL A 73 15.43 -20.84 0.33
N LEU A 74 14.31 -20.81 1.06
CA LEU A 74 12.99 -20.62 0.46
C LEU A 74 12.85 -19.23 -0.15
N SER A 75 13.33 -18.18 0.54
CA SER A 75 13.29 -16.81 0.02
C SER A 75 14.08 -16.67 -1.29
N GLN A 76 15.28 -17.25 -1.37
CA GLN A 76 16.08 -17.24 -2.60
C GLN A 76 15.35 -17.93 -3.76
N ARG A 77 14.74 -19.08 -3.49
CA ARG A 77 14.00 -19.85 -4.50
C ARG A 77 12.75 -19.12 -4.98
N GLU A 78 11.97 -18.57 -4.06
CA GLU A 78 10.79 -17.74 -4.36
C GLU A 78 11.16 -16.55 -5.26
N CYS A 79 12.22 -15.82 -4.89
CA CYS A 79 12.67 -14.67 -5.65
C CYS A 79 13.17 -15.08 -7.04
N TYR A 80 13.96 -16.15 -7.13
CA TYR A 80 14.45 -16.66 -8.41
C TYR A 80 13.32 -17.09 -9.34
N ARG A 81 12.36 -17.88 -8.84
CA ARG A 81 11.21 -18.36 -9.62
C ARG A 81 10.38 -17.19 -10.13
N LEU A 82 10.00 -16.27 -9.23
CA LEU A 82 9.19 -15.11 -9.60
C LEU A 82 9.91 -14.23 -10.61
N SER A 83 11.15 -13.81 -10.34
CA SER A 83 11.91 -12.95 -11.26
C SER A 83 12.11 -13.59 -12.64
N THR A 84 12.37 -14.90 -12.70
CA THR A 84 12.50 -15.64 -13.96
C THR A 84 11.17 -15.67 -14.73
N LEU A 85 10.06 -15.93 -14.04
CA LEU A 85 8.73 -15.96 -14.63
C LEU A 85 8.33 -14.59 -15.20
N PHE A 86 8.47 -13.51 -14.42
CA PHE A 86 8.18 -12.15 -14.89
C PHE A 86 9.07 -11.78 -16.08
N THR A 87 10.38 -12.03 -16.00
CA THR A 87 11.32 -11.74 -17.09
C THR A 87 10.91 -12.44 -18.38
N ARG A 88 10.61 -13.74 -18.30
CA ARG A 88 10.20 -14.54 -19.48
C ARG A 88 8.88 -13.99 -20.05
N THR A 89 7.87 -13.87 -19.21
CA THR A 89 6.51 -13.49 -19.64
C THR A 89 6.45 -12.09 -20.24
N LEU A 90 7.11 -11.10 -19.62
CA LEU A 90 7.16 -9.74 -20.15
C LEU A 90 7.91 -9.67 -21.48
N LYS A 91 9.03 -10.38 -21.62
CA LYS A 91 9.78 -10.45 -22.89
C LYS A 91 8.95 -11.10 -24.00
N ASP A 92 8.33 -12.24 -23.71
CA ASP A 92 7.51 -12.97 -24.69
C ASP A 92 6.35 -12.09 -25.19
N PHE A 93 5.69 -11.37 -24.28
CA PHE A 93 4.60 -10.45 -24.63
C PHE A 93 5.09 -9.22 -25.42
N GLN A 94 6.21 -8.62 -25.02
CA GLN A 94 6.80 -7.47 -25.74
C GLN A 94 7.24 -7.86 -27.15
N ASN A 95 7.81 -9.05 -27.34
CA ASN A 95 8.20 -9.56 -28.65
C ASN A 95 6.96 -9.85 -29.52
N ALA A 96 5.94 -10.51 -28.97
CA ALA A 96 4.69 -10.78 -29.69
C ALA A 96 3.96 -9.49 -30.13
N ALA A 97 4.05 -8.42 -29.33
CA ALA A 97 3.50 -7.11 -29.68
C ALA A 97 4.26 -6.40 -30.82
N GLN A 98 5.53 -6.75 -31.06
CA GLN A 98 6.36 -6.20 -32.14
C GLN A 98 6.23 -6.98 -33.46
N GLU A 99 5.71 -8.21 -33.42
CA GLU A 99 5.59 -9.11 -34.58
C GLU A 99 4.27 -8.92 -35.37
N VAL A 100 3.94 -7.72 -35.88
CA VAL A 100 2.98 -7.58 -37.00
C VAL A 100 3.30 -6.39 -37.93
N PHE A 101 3.78 -6.68 -39.14
CA PHE A 101 3.43 -5.96 -40.38
C PHE A 101 3.46 -6.95 -41.55
N LEU A 102 2.30 -7.31 -42.12
CA LEU A 102 2.22 -7.81 -43.50
C LEU A 102 1.40 -6.80 -44.31
N LEU A 103 2.08 -6.10 -45.22
CA LEU A 103 1.47 -5.24 -46.22
C LEU A 103 1.03 -6.14 -47.39
N ASP A 104 -0.24 -6.53 -47.43
CA ASP A 104 -0.86 -6.93 -48.69
C ASP A 104 -2.05 -6.01 -48.96
N GLN A 105 -1.94 -5.24 -50.05
CA GLN A 105 -2.99 -4.36 -50.60
C GLN A 105 -3.41 -3.11 -49.80
N GLY A 106 -2.48 -2.45 -49.11
CA GLY A 106 -2.63 -1.02 -48.76
C GLY A 106 -3.60 -0.69 -47.62
N GLU A 107 -4.13 -1.69 -46.92
CA GLU A 107 -4.81 -1.49 -45.63
C GLU A 107 -3.94 -2.10 -44.52
N GLU A 108 -3.61 -1.30 -43.50
CA GLU A 108 -2.98 -1.78 -42.28
C GLU A 108 -3.97 -2.66 -41.50
N GLN A 109 -4.00 -3.96 -41.78
CA GLN A 109 -4.78 -4.89 -40.97
C GLN A 109 -3.88 -5.50 -39.89
N ARG A 110 -4.11 -5.10 -38.63
CA ARG A 110 -3.55 -5.80 -37.47
C ARG A 110 -4.14 -7.22 -37.43
N VAL A 111 -3.42 -8.20 -37.95
CA VAL A 111 -3.71 -9.61 -37.64
C VAL A 111 -3.10 -9.89 -36.27
N GLY A 112 -3.77 -9.40 -35.22
CA GLY A 112 -3.43 -9.76 -33.86
C GLY A 112 -3.83 -11.22 -33.65
N GLY A 113 -2.85 -12.10 -33.50
CA GLY A 113 -3.11 -13.43 -32.94
C GLY A 113 -3.84 -13.28 -31.61
N GLU A 114 -4.58 -14.30 -31.21
CA GLU A 114 -5.13 -14.46 -29.85
C GLU A 114 -3.96 -14.46 -28.85
N GLY A 115 -3.42 -13.28 -28.57
CA GLY A 115 -2.23 -13.07 -27.76
C GLY A 115 -2.53 -13.43 -26.33
N VAL A 116 -1.63 -14.21 -25.72
CA VAL A 116 -1.65 -14.56 -24.30
C VAL A 116 -2.04 -13.33 -23.49
N ASP A 117 -3.18 -13.38 -22.80
CA ASP A 117 -3.61 -12.29 -21.92
C ASP A 117 -2.54 -12.12 -20.82
N LEU A 118 -1.84 -10.99 -20.85
CA LEU A 118 -0.74 -10.72 -19.93
C LEU A 118 -1.22 -10.67 -18.47
N GLU A 119 -2.42 -10.13 -18.24
CA GLU A 119 -3.01 -10.11 -16.91
C GLU A 119 -3.26 -11.53 -16.43
N LEU A 120 -3.81 -12.39 -17.30
CA LEU A 120 -4.04 -13.80 -16.98
C LEU A 120 -2.74 -14.56 -16.71
N ALA A 121 -1.71 -14.34 -17.52
CA ALA A 121 -0.40 -14.99 -17.39
C ALA A 121 0.33 -14.58 -16.10
N LEU A 122 0.13 -13.34 -15.64
CA LEU A 122 0.77 -12.80 -14.43
C LEU A 122 -0.16 -12.81 -13.20
N ARG A 123 -1.39 -13.32 -13.31
CA ARG A 123 -2.38 -13.27 -12.23
C ARG A 123 -1.89 -13.94 -10.94
N THR A 124 -1.50 -15.19 -11.04
CA THR A 124 -1.02 -15.98 -9.90
C THR A 124 0.23 -15.36 -9.25
N PRO A 125 1.32 -15.03 -9.98
CA PRO A 125 2.51 -14.46 -9.35
C PRO A 125 2.30 -13.04 -8.80
N ILE A 126 1.45 -12.21 -9.42
CA ILE A 126 1.11 -10.88 -8.86
C ILE A 126 0.33 -11.08 -7.56
N MET A 127 -0.71 -11.90 -7.55
CA MET A 127 -1.51 -12.15 -6.34
C MET A 127 -0.68 -12.79 -5.22
N GLU A 128 0.26 -13.69 -5.55
CA GLU A 128 1.20 -14.24 -4.58
C GLU A 128 1.98 -13.17 -3.84
N ILE A 129 2.56 -12.20 -4.58
CA ILE A 129 3.33 -11.11 -4.00
C ILE A 129 2.44 -10.19 -3.15
N LEU A 130 1.21 -9.92 -3.63
CA LEU A 130 0.27 -9.05 -2.93
C LEU A 130 -0.27 -9.66 -1.63
N GLU A 131 -0.50 -10.98 -1.57
CA GLU A 131 -0.88 -11.67 -0.33
C GLU A 131 0.30 -11.89 0.61
N ASN A 132 1.52 -11.97 0.08
CA ASN A 132 2.74 -12.24 0.83
C ASN A 132 3.74 -11.08 0.70
N PRO A 133 3.46 -9.91 1.32
CA PRO A 133 4.22 -8.66 1.09
C PRO A 133 5.69 -8.74 1.51
N PHE A 134 6.11 -9.76 2.26
CA PHE A 134 7.53 -9.96 2.56
C PHE A 134 8.36 -10.16 1.28
N LEU A 135 7.76 -10.66 0.20
CA LEU A 135 8.40 -10.82 -1.11
C LEU A 135 8.80 -9.48 -1.74
N LEU A 136 8.05 -8.40 -1.41
CA LEU A 136 8.38 -7.04 -1.85
C LEU A 136 9.69 -6.54 -1.23
N ASN A 137 10.20 -7.17 -0.17
CA ASN A 137 11.49 -6.79 0.40
C ASN A 137 12.67 -7.10 -0.54
N HIS A 138 12.49 -8.02 -1.49
CA HIS A 138 13.50 -8.32 -2.50
C HIS A 138 13.41 -7.33 -3.66
N LEU A 139 14.50 -6.61 -3.93
CA LEU A 139 14.54 -5.55 -4.93
C LEU A 139 14.11 -6.04 -6.32
N ASP A 140 14.64 -7.20 -6.76
CA ASP A 140 14.34 -7.70 -8.11
C ASP A 140 12.86 -8.05 -8.26
N VAL A 141 12.25 -8.73 -7.29
CA VAL A 141 10.83 -9.09 -7.33
C VAL A 141 9.96 -7.84 -7.36
N ALA A 142 10.25 -6.87 -6.47
CA ALA A 142 9.53 -5.60 -6.45
C ALA A 142 9.67 -4.83 -7.77
N THR A 143 10.86 -4.82 -8.38
CA THR A 143 11.12 -4.15 -9.66
C THR A 143 10.30 -4.77 -10.78
N HIS A 144 10.28 -6.10 -10.89
CA HIS A 144 9.49 -6.81 -11.90
C HIS A 144 7.98 -6.63 -11.70
N LEU A 145 7.50 -6.63 -10.45
CA LEU A 145 6.09 -6.34 -10.15
C LEU A 145 5.73 -4.93 -10.62
N VAL A 146 6.53 -3.94 -10.27
CA VAL A 146 6.31 -2.54 -10.65
C VAL A 146 6.32 -2.38 -12.17
N GLU A 147 7.27 -3.01 -12.86
CA GLU A 147 7.33 -3.01 -14.32
C GLU A 147 6.06 -3.62 -14.93
N ALA A 148 5.60 -4.78 -14.43
CA ALA A 148 4.39 -5.43 -14.91
C ALA A 148 3.14 -4.57 -14.67
N LEU A 149 2.96 -4.01 -13.47
CA LEU A 149 1.82 -3.14 -13.15
C LEU A 149 1.79 -1.89 -14.01
N CYS A 150 2.94 -1.22 -14.17
CA CYS A 150 3.07 -0.05 -15.01
C CYS A 150 2.79 -0.39 -16.49
N TYR A 151 3.30 -1.52 -16.98
CA TYR A 151 3.09 -1.94 -18.34
C TYR A 151 1.61 -2.26 -18.64
N LEU A 152 0.92 -2.97 -17.74
CA LEU A 152 -0.52 -3.21 -17.81
C LEU A 152 -1.34 -1.89 -17.82
N GLU A 153 -0.93 -0.90 -17.03
CA GLU A 153 -1.53 0.45 -17.06
C GLU A 153 -1.32 1.11 -18.45
N THR A 154 -0.14 0.97 -19.07
CA THR A 154 0.10 1.51 -20.43
C THR A 154 -0.78 0.87 -21.51
N LEU A 155 -1.15 -0.40 -21.32
CA LEU A 155 -2.06 -1.14 -22.18
C LEU A 155 -3.54 -0.78 -21.93
N LYS A 156 -3.82 0.11 -20.96
CA LYS A 156 -5.18 0.41 -20.48
C LYS A 156 -5.93 -0.83 -19.97
N GLN A 157 -5.18 -1.81 -19.48
CA GLN A 157 -5.69 -3.05 -18.87
C GLN A 157 -5.10 -3.16 -17.46
N PRO A 158 -5.45 -2.25 -16.53
CA PRO A 158 -4.89 -2.26 -15.19
C PRO A 158 -5.23 -3.57 -14.48
N PHE A 159 -4.25 -4.17 -13.81
CA PHE A 159 -4.43 -5.41 -13.06
C PHE A 159 -5.59 -5.31 -12.06
N GLN A 160 -6.53 -6.26 -12.09
CA GLN A 160 -7.67 -6.31 -11.17
C GLN A 160 -7.43 -7.33 -10.04
N VAL A 161 -7.46 -6.84 -8.81
CA VAL A 161 -7.41 -7.65 -7.60
C VAL A 161 -8.77 -8.33 -7.39
N ASP A 162 -8.78 -9.59 -6.93
CA ASP A 162 -10.02 -10.32 -6.63
C ASP A 162 -10.85 -9.65 -5.52
N TYR A 163 -12.18 -9.59 -5.73
CA TYR A 163 -13.12 -8.75 -4.97
C TYR A 163 -13.42 -9.16 -3.50
N TYR A 164 -12.63 -10.05 -2.88
CA TYR A 164 -13.02 -10.68 -1.60
C TYR A 164 -11.94 -10.71 -0.52
N THR A 165 -10.70 -10.35 -0.84
CA THR A 165 -9.62 -10.31 0.14
C THR A 165 -8.92 -8.97 0.04
N HIS A 166 -8.46 -8.44 1.18
CA HIS A 166 -7.67 -7.21 1.27
C HIS A 166 -6.17 -7.59 1.30
N PRO A 167 -5.46 -7.67 0.16
CA PRO A 167 -4.12 -8.21 0.16
C PRO A 167 -3.15 -7.17 0.76
N PRO A 168 -2.35 -7.53 1.78
CA PRO A 168 -1.46 -6.58 2.45
C PRO A 168 -0.53 -5.78 1.52
N GLY A 169 -0.05 -6.39 0.44
CA GLY A 169 0.81 -5.76 -0.54
C GLY A 169 0.16 -4.57 -1.26
N VAL A 170 -1.17 -4.60 -1.50
CA VAL A 170 -1.88 -3.45 -2.08
C VAL A 170 -1.76 -2.23 -1.18
N TYR A 171 -1.99 -2.41 0.11
CA TYR A 171 -1.92 -1.33 1.10
C TYR A 171 -0.50 -0.83 1.31
N LEU A 172 0.50 -1.72 1.27
CA LEU A 172 1.90 -1.32 1.35
C LEU A 172 2.33 -0.46 0.15
N LEU A 173 1.87 -0.80 -1.05
CA LEU A 173 2.19 -0.09 -2.29
C LEU A 173 1.57 1.32 -2.39
N ILE A 174 0.61 1.68 -1.52
CA ILE A 174 0.12 3.06 -1.39
C ILE A 174 1.23 4.03 -0.97
N LEU A 175 2.29 3.53 -0.31
CA LEU A 175 3.46 4.31 0.10
C LEU A 175 4.59 4.33 -0.95
N HIS A 176 4.42 3.63 -2.08
CA HIS A 176 5.49 3.41 -3.06
C HIS A 176 6.03 4.74 -3.64
N PRO A 177 7.33 4.85 -3.99
CA PRO A 177 7.91 6.09 -4.53
C PRO A 177 7.31 6.54 -5.87
N GLN A 178 6.91 5.60 -6.74
CA GLN A 178 6.33 5.89 -8.06
C GLN A 178 4.83 6.20 -7.96
N GLU A 179 4.37 7.23 -8.65
CA GLU A 179 2.99 7.70 -8.56
C GLU A 179 1.98 6.74 -9.20
N GLU A 180 2.35 6.14 -10.32
CA GLU A 180 1.52 5.18 -11.07
C GLU A 180 1.16 3.99 -10.18
N VAL A 181 2.16 3.45 -9.46
CA VAL A 181 1.98 2.35 -8.51
C VAL A 181 1.08 2.75 -7.35
N ARG A 182 1.29 3.93 -6.74
CA ARG A 182 0.42 4.43 -5.67
C ARG A 182 -1.02 4.61 -6.14
N ARG A 183 -1.21 5.15 -7.35
CA ARG A 183 -2.52 5.39 -7.95
C ARG A 183 -3.24 4.08 -8.21
N TRP A 184 -2.56 3.10 -8.79
CA TRP A 184 -3.11 1.75 -8.98
C TRP A 184 -3.48 1.11 -7.64
N ALA A 185 -2.59 1.16 -6.65
CA ALA A 185 -2.81 0.59 -5.33
C ALA A 185 -4.02 1.22 -4.62
N LEU A 186 -4.15 2.55 -4.67
CA LEU A 186 -5.29 3.26 -4.09
C LEU A 186 -6.61 2.89 -4.78
N ARG A 187 -6.65 2.88 -6.12
CA ARG A 187 -7.87 2.50 -6.85
C ARG A 187 -8.27 1.07 -6.53
N SER A 188 -7.31 0.15 -6.46
CA SER A 188 -7.54 -1.24 -6.10
C SER A 188 -8.10 -1.35 -4.68
N ALA A 189 -7.50 -0.66 -3.71
CA ALA A 189 -8.00 -0.63 -2.33
C ALA A 189 -9.41 -0.03 -2.22
N GLN A 190 -9.72 1.02 -2.99
CA GLN A 190 -11.06 1.63 -3.02
C GLN A 190 -12.12 0.69 -3.62
N GLN A 191 -11.77 -0.09 -4.63
CA GLN A 191 -12.67 -1.10 -5.22
C GLN A 191 -13.00 -2.22 -4.24
N LEU A 192 -12.07 -2.58 -3.35
CA LEU A 192 -12.28 -3.55 -2.28
C LEU A 192 -13.15 -2.99 -1.13
N GLY A 193 -13.31 -1.67 -1.06
CA GLY A 193 -14.12 -0.99 -0.05
C GLY A 193 -13.35 -0.58 1.21
N HIS A 194 -14.09 -0.04 2.17
CA HIS A 194 -13.51 0.39 3.45
C HIS A 194 -13.12 -0.81 4.31
N LEU A 195 -11.99 -0.65 5.02
CA LEU A 195 -11.49 -1.64 5.96
C LEU A 195 -12.31 -1.63 7.24
N SER A 196 -12.93 -2.76 7.55
CA SER A 196 -13.52 -3.00 8.85
C SER A 196 -12.45 -3.30 9.91
N ARG A 197 -12.87 -3.41 11.17
CA ARG A 197 -11.98 -3.85 12.25
C ARG A 197 -11.38 -5.24 12.00
N ASP A 198 -12.13 -6.14 11.38
CA ASP A 198 -11.65 -7.51 11.13
C ASP A 198 -10.60 -7.51 10.01
N ASP A 199 -10.80 -6.71 8.97
CA ASP A 199 -9.82 -6.51 7.89
C ASP A 199 -8.53 -5.88 8.42
N TYR A 200 -8.66 -4.93 9.36
CA TYR A 200 -7.51 -4.30 10.02
C TYR A 200 -6.59 -5.34 10.69
N TYR A 201 -7.12 -6.40 11.31
CA TYR A 201 -6.27 -7.42 11.93
C TYR A 201 -5.42 -8.18 10.90
N GLY A 202 -5.96 -8.43 9.70
CA GLY A 202 -5.19 -8.99 8.59
C GLY A 202 -4.12 -8.05 8.03
N LEU A 203 -4.32 -6.74 8.17
CA LEU A 203 -3.41 -5.69 7.71
C LEU A 203 -2.55 -5.09 8.82
N ARG A 204 -2.64 -5.61 10.05
CA ARG A 204 -2.05 -5.01 11.24
C ARG A 204 -0.56 -4.74 11.08
N ASP A 205 0.17 -5.72 10.54
CA ASP A 205 1.62 -5.60 10.34
C ASP A 205 1.96 -4.48 9.35
N VAL A 206 1.16 -4.28 8.29
CA VAL A 206 1.33 -3.16 7.36
C VAL A 206 1.20 -1.84 8.10
N PHE A 207 0.12 -1.64 8.86
CA PHE A 207 -0.11 -0.41 9.62
C PHE A 207 0.99 -0.17 10.67
N LEU A 208 1.46 -1.21 11.36
CA LEU A 208 2.58 -1.09 12.30
C LEU A 208 3.88 -0.69 11.60
N THR A 209 4.18 -1.25 10.42
CA THR A 209 5.32 -0.82 9.60
C THR A 209 5.21 0.67 9.25
N VAL A 210 4.03 1.14 8.83
CA VAL A 210 3.80 2.55 8.52
C VAL A 210 4.00 3.44 9.76
N LEU A 211 3.43 3.07 10.92
CA LEU A 211 3.57 3.82 12.16
C LEU A 211 5.03 3.92 12.61
N ASN A 212 5.77 2.83 12.52
CA ASN A 212 7.21 2.80 12.81
C ASN A 212 8.01 3.70 11.87
N LEU A 213 7.62 3.74 10.59
CA LEU A 213 8.24 4.60 9.59
C LEU A 213 7.93 6.08 9.83
N ILE A 214 6.68 6.41 10.15
CA ILE A 214 6.25 7.75 10.59
C ILE A 214 7.12 8.21 11.77
N HIS A 215 7.22 7.38 12.81
CA HIS A 215 8.04 7.70 13.98
C HIS A 215 9.49 7.95 13.60
N SER A 216 10.07 7.11 12.73
CA SER A 216 11.45 7.27 12.26
C SER A 216 11.67 8.60 11.52
N ILE A 217 10.75 9.00 10.64
CA ILE A 217 10.83 10.24 9.86
C ILE A 217 10.68 11.48 10.76
N VAL A 218 9.80 11.41 11.75
CA VAL A 218 9.58 12.51 12.70
C VAL A 218 10.73 12.61 13.71
N SER A 219 11.22 11.48 14.24
CA SER A 219 12.30 11.42 15.24
C SER A 219 13.69 11.72 14.69
N GLN A 220 13.93 11.56 13.38
CA GLN A 220 15.15 12.04 12.71
C GLN A 220 15.38 13.56 12.84
N ARG A 221 14.40 14.30 13.40
CA ARG A 221 14.54 15.69 13.80
C ARG A 221 15.37 15.89 15.10
N ASN A 222 15.67 14.82 15.86
CA ASN A 222 16.21 14.96 17.23
C ASN A 222 17.50 14.19 17.57
N VAL A 223 18.10 13.37 16.70
CA VAL A 223 19.32 12.62 17.06
C VAL A 223 20.33 12.56 15.92
N GLY A 224 21.48 13.19 16.13
CA GLY A 224 22.69 12.82 15.40
C GLY A 224 23.07 11.40 15.79
N SER A 225 23.19 10.52 14.79
CA SER A 225 23.79 9.17 14.85
C SER A 225 23.44 8.32 16.08
N GLY A 226 22.46 7.43 15.94
CA GLY A 226 22.18 6.39 16.93
C GLY A 226 21.39 5.24 16.33
N GLY A 227 22.09 4.17 15.97
CA GLY A 227 21.50 2.95 15.42
C GLY A 227 20.61 2.22 16.43
N GLY A 228 19.45 1.78 15.94
CA GLY A 228 18.54 0.87 16.62
C GLY A 228 17.60 0.29 15.57
N CYS A 229 17.71 -1.02 15.34
CA CYS A 229 17.00 -1.79 14.33
C CYS A 229 15.47 -1.63 14.49
N VAL A 230 14.86 -0.86 13.59
CA VAL A 230 13.45 -0.99 13.21
C VAL A 230 13.50 -1.53 11.79
N THR A 231 12.80 -2.64 11.53
CA THR A 231 12.65 -3.26 10.21
C THR A 231 12.31 -2.20 9.17
N ALA A 232 13.35 -1.65 8.55
CA ALA A 232 13.23 -0.52 7.66
C ALA A 232 12.61 -1.05 6.37
N LEU A 233 11.47 -0.49 6.00
CA LEU A 233 10.91 -0.72 4.68
C LEU A 233 12.00 -0.38 3.64
N PRO A 234 12.34 -1.29 2.72
CA PRO A 234 13.43 -1.06 1.78
C PRO A 234 13.24 0.22 0.95
N PRO A 235 14.32 0.88 0.53
CA PRO A 235 14.26 2.16 -0.16
C PRO A 235 13.53 2.12 -1.51
N HIS A 236 13.36 0.94 -2.11
CA HIS A 236 12.56 0.77 -3.33
C HIS A 236 11.06 0.74 -3.06
N LEU A 237 10.62 0.43 -1.83
CA LEU A 237 9.21 0.49 -1.44
C LEU A 237 8.83 1.81 -0.78
N PHE A 238 9.82 2.62 -0.37
CA PHE A 238 9.59 3.91 0.25
C PHE A 238 10.83 4.83 0.14
N THR A 239 10.60 6.14 0.01
CA THR A 239 11.67 7.15 0.08
C THR A 239 11.34 8.28 1.04
N SER A 240 12.28 8.61 1.94
CA SER A 240 12.17 9.76 2.85
C SER A 240 12.53 11.09 2.19
N ALA A 241 12.99 11.06 0.93
CA ALA A 241 13.35 12.27 0.18
C ALA A 241 12.12 13.15 -0.10
N ASN A 242 10.96 12.55 -0.36
CA ASN A 242 9.72 13.26 -0.65
C ASN A 242 8.70 13.05 0.49
N LYS A 243 8.83 13.87 1.52
CA LYS A 243 7.98 13.81 2.72
C LYS A 243 6.51 14.06 2.39
N LYS A 244 6.20 14.95 1.43
CA LYS A 244 4.83 15.20 0.97
C LYS A 244 4.17 13.93 0.44
N ASN A 245 4.81 13.21 -0.47
CA ASN A 245 4.25 12.00 -1.07
C ASN A 245 4.11 10.87 -0.05
N PHE A 246 5.04 10.77 0.90
CA PHE A 246 4.91 9.84 2.01
C PHE A 246 3.63 10.11 2.81
N TRP A 247 3.47 11.34 3.31
CA TRP A 247 2.29 11.71 4.11
C TRP A 247 0.99 11.66 3.30
N LEU A 248 1.06 11.86 1.99
CA LEU A 248 -0.07 11.64 1.08
C LEU A 248 -0.50 10.17 1.08
N GLY A 249 0.46 9.24 0.99
CA GLY A 249 0.18 7.81 1.10
C GLY A 249 -0.36 7.40 2.49
N VAL A 250 0.18 8.00 3.56
CA VAL A 250 -0.38 7.83 4.93
C VAL A 250 -1.83 8.32 4.97
N CYS A 251 -2.13 9.49 4.41
CA CYS A 251 -3.49 10.03 4.36
C CYS A 251 -4.43 9.10 3.59
N MET A 252 -3.97 8.55 2.46
CA MET A 252 -4.73 7.60 1.66
C MET A 252 -5.04 6.31 2.43
N LEU A 253 -4.10 5.81 3.24
CA LEU A 253 -4.36 4.66 4.11
C LEU A 253 -5.41 4.98 5.18
N LEU A 254 -5.34 6.16 5.79
CA LEU A 254 -6.29 6.57 6.82
C LEU A 254 -7.72 6.76 6.26
N THR A 255 -7.88 7.20 5.01
CA THR A 255 -9.22 7.35 4.42
C THR A 255 -9.93 6.02 4.15
N LEU A 256 -9.15 4.94 3.98
CA LEU A 256 -9.65 3.59 3.73
C LEU A 256 -10.22 2.92 4.99
N LEU A 257 -9.79 3.34 6.19
CA LEU A 257 -10.29 2.80 7.46
C LEU A 257 -11.72 3.28 7.75
N ASP A 258 -12.58 2.35 8.17
CA ASP A 258 -13.84 2.72 8.81
C ASP A 258 -13.62 3.25 10.25
N GLN A 259 -14.70 3.64 10.92
CA GLN A 259 -14.62 4.15 12.29
C GLN A 259 -14.03 3.14 13.27
N GLN A 260 -14.44 1.86 13.23
CA GLN A 260 -14.00 0.85 14.21
C GLN A 260 -12.55 0.42 13.98
N ALA A 261 -12.13 0.33 12.71
CA ALA A 261 -10.76 0.07 12.32
C ALA A 261 -9.85 1.21 12.76
N MET A 262 -10.27 2.46 12.58
CA MET A 262 -9.54 3.64 13.06
C MET A 262 -9.45 3.68 14.59
N GLU A 263 -10.53 3.37 15.33
CA GLU A 263 -10.48 3.25 16.79
C GLU A 263 -9.47 2.17 17.21
N THR A 264 -9.46 1.02 16.54
CA THR A 264 -8.53 -0.08 16.82
C THR A 264 -7.08 0.30 16.53
N LEU A 265 -6.81 0.96 15.40
CA LEU A 265 -5.49 1.48 15.04
C LEU A 265 -4.92 2.40 16.13
N LEU A 266 -5.74 3.24 16.75
CA LEU A 266 -5.29 4.16 17.81
C LEU A 266 -5.07 3.46 19.15
N LEU A 267 -5.85 2.42 19.45
CA LEU A 267 -5.69 1.63 20.69
C LEU A 267 -4.49 0.68 20.66
N ASP A 268 -4.14 0.18 19.48
CA ASP A 268 -3.06 -0.81 19.30
C ASP A 268 -1.65 -0.18 19.24
N GLN A 269 -1.55 1.15 19.38
CA GLN A 269 -0.28 1.86 19.30
C GLN A 269 0.53 1.69 20.59
N ALA A 270 1.83 1.43 20.44
CA ALA A 270 2.76 1.67 21.53
C ALA A 270 2.77 3.18 21.85
N PRO A 271 3.01 3.58 23.12
CA PRO A 271 3.10 5.01 23.47
C PRO A 271 4.08 5.81 22.61
N GLN A 272 5.12 5.15 22.10
CA GLN A 272 6.16 5.75 21.25
C GLN A 272 5.72 5.98 19.80
N THR A 273 4.67 5.29 19.33
CA THR A 273 4.18 5.36 17.94
C THR A 273 2.87 6.15 17.84
N ASN A 274 2.67 7.13 18.73
CA ASN A 274 1.49 8.01 18.75
C ASN A 274 1.38 8.76 17.40
N ILE A 275 0.45 8.32 16.57
CA ILE A 275 0.28 8.87 15.21
C ILE A 275 -0.16 10.33 15.24
N LEU A 276 -0.97 10.73 16.24
CA LEU A 276 -1.50 12.08 16.32
C LEU A 276 -0.38 13.09 16.62
N GLU A 277 0.48 12.77 17.58
CA GLU A 277 1.64 13.60 17.90
C GLU A 277 2.64 13.63 16.73
N ALA A 278 2.80 12.51 16.02
CA ALA A 278 3.64 12.45 14.83
C ALA A 278 3.10 13.33 13.69
N ILE A 279 1.79 13.34 13.45
CA ILE A 279 1.12 14.22 12.50
C ILE A 279 1.36 15.70 12.86
N LEU A 280 1.12 16.09 14.11
CA LEU A 280 1.31 17.47 14.56
C LEU A 280 2.78 17.89 14.46
N SER A 281 3.69 17.00 14.84
CA SER A 281 5.12 17.23 14.67
C SER A 281 5.46 17.40 13.20
N ALA A 282 4.94 16.56 12.30
CA ALA A 282 5.23 16.65 10.87
C ALA A 282 4.79 17.97 10.22
N MET A 283 3.70 18.59 10.70
CA MET A 283 3.26 19.93 10.27
C MET A 283 4.25 21.05 10.60
N GLU A 284 5.13 20.82 11.58
CA GLU A 284 6.17 21.77 11.97
C GLU A 284 7.48 21.54 11.21
N MET A 285 7.55 20.53 10.34
CA MET A 285 8.71 20.35 9.47
C MET A 285 8.80 21.52 8.51
N THR A 286 9.92 22.21 8.52
CA THR A 286 10.26 23.17 7.48
C THR A 286 11.06 22.47 6.39
N THR A 287 10.64 22.60 5.14
CA THR A 287 11.42 22.21 3.96
C THR A 287 11.84 23.45 3.19
N GLU A 288 13.02 23.43 2.57
CA GLU A 288 13.46 24.52 1.68
C GLU A 288 12.64 24.55 0.38
N ASP A 289 12.19 23.37 -0.07
CA ASP A 289 11.31 23.20 -1.22
C ASP A 289 9.84 23.12 -0.76
N GLU A 290 9.05 24.14 -1.07
CA GLU A 290 7.60 24.18 -0.80
C GLU A 290 6.84 23.04 -1.49
N SER A 291 7.34 22.53 -2.63
CA SER A 291 6.69 21.44 -3.37
C SER A 291 6.73 20.10 -2.63
N GLN A 292 7.66 19.97 -1.67
CA GLN A 292 7.91 18.78 -0.85
C GLN A 292 7.38 18.92 0.58
N ASP A 293 6.75 20.05 0.89
CA ASP A 293 6.27 20.37 2.23
C ASP A 293 5.12 19.41 2.64
N PRO A 294 5.24 18.72 3.80
CA PRO A 294 4.25 17.75 4.24
C PRO A 294 3.03 18.36 4.94
N PHE A 295 2.96 19.69 5.11
CA PHE A 295 1.93 20.35 5.92
C PHE A 295 0.50 20.01 5.47
N TRP A 296 0.19 20.12 4.18
CA TRP A 296 -1.18 19.84 3.69
C TRP A 296 -1.56 18.36 3.83
N PRO A 297 -0.71 17.40 3.44
CA PRO A 297 -0.97 15.99 3.74
C PRO A 297 -1.16 15.64 5.19
N THR A 298 -0.33 16.21 6.07
CA THR A 298 -0.45 15.96 7.50
C THR A 298 -1.72 16.56 8.08
N LEU A 299 -2.13 17.75 7.62
CA LEU A 299 -3.41 18.37 8.01
C LEU A 299 -4.60 17.53 7.57
N GLN A 300 -4.57 16.98 6.36
CA GLN A 300 -5.63 16.10 5.91
C GLN A 300 -5.67 14.79 6.69
N CYS A 301 -4.54 14.22 7.10
CA CYS A 301 -4.53 13.06 8.00
C CYS A 301 -5.31 13.39 9.29
N LEU A 302 -5.03 14.54 9.91
CA LEU A 302 -5.75 15.00 11.10
C LEU A 302 -7.25 15.18 10.83
N MET A 303 -7.61 15.80 9.71
CA MET A 303 -9.00 16.02 9.32
C MET A 303 -9.76 14.71 9.11
N VAL A 304 -9.15 13.71 8.46
CA VAL A 304 -9.73 12.38 8.26
C VAL A 304 -9.96 11.70 9.61
N MET A 305 -8.99 11.76 10.53
CA MET A 305 -9.15 11.16 11.85
C MET A 305 -10.26 11.85 12.66
N LEU A 306 -10.34 13.18 12.60
CA LEU A 306 -11.43 13.95 13.22
C LEU A 306 -12.78 13.62 12.59
N ASP A 307 -12.83 13.41 11.28
CA ASP A 307 -14.07 13.08 10.59
C ASP A 307 -14.61 11.71 10.97
N ARG A 308 -13.71 10.73 11.12
CA ARG A 308 -14.10 9.37 11.52
C ARG A 308 -14.44 9.25 13.00
N LEU A 309 -13.72 9.95 13.88
CA LEU A 309 -13.78 9.71 15.33
C LEU A 309 -14.37 10.86 16.15
N GLY A 310 -14.50 12.05 15.56
CA GLY A 310 -14.84 13.27 16.29
C GLY A 310 -13.87 13.53 17.44
N ALA A 311 -14.41 14.00 18.56
CA ALA A 311 -13.63 14.34 19.75
C ALA A 311 -12.93 13.14 20.42
N LYS A 312 -13.30 11.89 20.07
CA LYS A 312 -12.65 10.70 20.62
C LYS A 312 -11.17 10.59 20.23
N VAL A 313 -10.77 11.22 19.12
CA VAL A 313 -9.38 11.20 18.63
C VAL A 313 -8.39 11.67 19.69
N TRP A 314 -8.81 12.62 20.53
CA TRP A 314 -7.97 13.23 21.57
C TRP A 314 -7.81 12.33 22.80
N ALA A 315 -8.91 11.71 23.24
CA ALA A 315 -8.92 10.84 24.40
C ALA A 315 -8.06 9.58 24.18
N GLY A 316 -8.02 9.06 22.95
CA GLY A 316 -7.23 7.88 22.61
C GLY A 316 -5.71 8.11 22.58
N GLN A 317 -5.24 9.35 22.57
CA GLN A 317 -3.83 9.68 22.29
C GLN A 317 -3.20 10.66 23.30
N ASN A 318 -3.93 11.07 24.35
CA ASN A 318 -3.47 12.03 25.37
C ASN A 318 -2.97 13.38 24.80
N VAL A 319 -3.55 13.85 23.70
CA VAL A 319 -3.22 15.15 23.10
C VAL A 319 -4.30 16.17 23.45
N ASP A 320 -3.89 17.33 23.98
CA ASP A 320 -4.79 18.46 24.23
C ASP A 320 -5.27 19.06 22.90
N PRO A 321 -6.60 19.09 22.63
CA PRO A 321 -7.15 19.67 21.40
C PRO A 321 -6.72 21.13 21.21
N MET A 322 -6.66 21.92 22.29
CA MET A 322 -6.29 23.34 22.19
C MET A 322 -4.82 23.52 21.81
N HIS A 323 -3.95 22.66 22.35
CA HIS A 323 -2.54 22.62 21.96
C HIS A 323 -2.38 22.25 20.48
N ALA A 324 -3.07 21.20 20.02
CA ALA A 324 -3.06 20.77 18.62
C ALA A 324 -3.54 21.89 17.68
N PHE A 325 -4.64 22.56 18.03
CA PHE A 325 -5.18 23.69 17.27
C PHE A 325 -4.16 24.82 17.14
N HIS A 326 -3.53 25.21 18.25
CA HIS A 326 -2.50 26.24 18.25
C HIS A 326 -1.30 25.86 17.39
N ARG A 327 -0.87 24.60 17.35
CA ARG A 327 0.21 24.15 16.45
C ARG A 327 -0.17 24.34 14.99
N VAL A 328 -1.39 23.94 14.59
CA VAL A 328 -1.87 24.08 13.21
C VAL A 328 -1.95 25.55 12.79
N ILE A 329 -2.70 26.38 13.53
CA ILE A 329 -2.96 27.78 13.11
C ILE A 329 -1.71 28.67 13.15
N ASN A 330 -0.71 28.30 13.96
CA ASN A 330 0.54 29.05 14.05
C ASN A 330 1.59 28.57 13.05
N SER A 331 1.32 27.49 12.29
CA SER A 331 2.22 27.05 11.24
C SER A 331 2.39 28.14 10.16
N PRO A 332 3.63 28.40 9.70
CA PRO A 332 3.89 29.35 8.62
C PRO A 332 3.15 29.01 7.32
N ASN A 333 2.93 27.72 7.04
CA ASN A 333 2.22 27.26 5.84
C ASN A 333 0.72 27.56 5.93
N TYR A 334 0.12 27.32 7.10
CA TYR A 334 -1.27 27.65 7.36
C TYR A 334 -1.52 29.16 7.23
N ARG A 335 -0.70 29.97 7.90
CA ARG A 335 -0.82 31.44 7.87
C ARG A 335 -0.68 31.99 6.45
N ARG A 336 0.29 31.50 5.67
CA ARG A 336 0.47 31.88 4.27
C ARG A 336 -0.78 31.62 3.42
N GLU A 337 -1.47 30.50 3.60
CA GLU A 337 -2.72 30.26 2.86
C GLU A 337 -3.89 31.09 3.39
N VAL A 338 -4.02 31.29 4.70
CA VAL A 338 -5.04 32.22 5.24
C VAL A 338 -4.87 33.63 4.67
N GLU A 339 -3.62 34.10 4.53
CA GLU A 339 -3.32 35.39 3.90
C GLU A 339 -3.70 35.44 2.41
N LYS A 340 -3.58 34.31 1.68
CA LYS A 340 -4.00 34.20 0.27
C LYS A 340 -5.52 34.13 0.09
N VAL A 341 -6.26 33.63 1.08
CA VAL A 341 -7.73 33.51 1.06
C VAL A 341 -8.43 34.85 1.39
N SER A 342 -7.68 35.89 1.79
CA SER A 342 -8.13 37.29 1.78
C SER A 342 -8.57 37.70 0.36
N PRO A 343 -9.68 38.46 0.18
CA PRO A 343 -10.49 38.33 -1.02
C PRO A 343 -9.73 38.85 -2.23
N VAL A 344 -9.29 37.96 -3.12
CA VAL A 344 -9.27 38.08 -4.59
C VAL A 344 -8.46 36.94 -5.22
N ARG A 345 -9.10 36.31 -6.22
CA ARG A 345 -8.60 35.39 -7.28
C ARG A 345 -8.49 33.89 -6.95
N VAL A 346 -9.58 33.21 -7.28
CA VAL A 346 -9.60 31.82 -7.74
C VAL A 346 -8.73 31.70 -8.99
N LYS A 347 -7.62 30.96 -8.91
CA LYS A 347 -6.87 30.53 -10.08
C LYS A 347 -7.22 29.07 -10.33
N GLN A 348 -8.12 28.86 -11.28
CA GLN A 348 -8.60 27.55 -11.69
C GLN A 348 -7.49 26.87 -12.52
N GLU A 349 -6.86 25.84 -11.97
CA GLU A 349 -6.02 24.95 -12.79
C GLU A 349 -6.91 24.16 -13.75
N ALA A 350 -6.51 24.12 -15.02
CA ALA A 350 -7.27 23.46 -16.07
C ALA A 350 -7.29 21.95 -15.82
N LEU A 351 -8.51 21.38 -15.69
CA LEU A 351 -8.74 19.95 -15.75
C LEU A 351 -8.22 19.44 -17.12
N GLN A 352 -7.11 18.71 -17.12
CA GLN A 352 -6.85 17.76 -18.19
C GLN A 352 -7.67 16.49 -17.90
N PRO A 353 -8.50 16.02 -18.85
CA PRO A 353 -9.16 14.73 -18.68
C PRO A 353 -8.13 13.64 -19.02
N ASP A 354 -7.79 12.81 -18.02
CA ASP A 354 -7.98 11.34 -18.02
C ASP A 354 -7.21 10.66 -16.87
N VAL A 355 -6.33 11.38 -16.15
CA VAL A 355 -5.55 10.81 -15.04
C VAL A 355 -5.47 11.78 -13.86
N MET A 356 -6.22 11.49 -12.78
CA MET A 356 -6.12 12.26 -11.53
C MET A 356 -4.83 11.93 -10.79
N SER A 357 -4.13 12.95 -10.30
CA SER A 357 -2.95 12.76 -9.45
C SER A 357 -3.33 12.30 -8.04
N CYS A 358 -2.38 11.70 -7.33
CA CYS A 358 -2.59 11.29 -5.94
C CYS A 358 -3.04 12.47 -5.04
N SER A 359 -2.51 13.68 -5.27
CA SER A 359 -2.89 14.87 -4.50
C SER A 359 -4.31 15.34 -4.82
N GLN A 360 -4.72 15.26 -6.09
CA GLN A 360 -6.09 15.61 -6.51
C GLN A 360 -7.12 14.65 -5.91
N ILE A 361 -6.77 13.38 -5.75
CA ILE A 361 -7.64 12.39 -5.08
C ILE A 361 -7.83 12.72 -3.60
N VAL A 362 -6.83 13.30 -2.93
CA VAL A 362 -6.83 13.50 -1.46
C VAL A 362 -7.41 14.85 -1.02
N TYR A 363 -7.09 15.98 -1.68
CA TYR A 363 -7.60 17.31 -1.28
C TYR A 363 -8.59 17.91 -2.30
N GLY A 364 -8.85 17.25 -3.43
CA GLY A 364 -9.50 17.89 -4.57
C GLY A 364 -8.57 18.93 -5.23
N ALA A 365 -9.13 19.75 -6.13
CA ALA A 365 -8.37 20.76 -6.87
C ALA A 365 -8.11 22.07 -6.09
N ASP A 366 -8.66 22.24 -4.88
CA ASP A 366 -8.71 23.56 -4.23
C ASP A 366 -8.37 23.51 -2.72
N THR A 367 -7.13 23.88 -2.38
CA THR A 367 -6.60 23.92 -1.01
C THR A 367 -7.25 25.01 -0.13
N SER A 368 -7.89 26.00 -0.75
CA SER A 368 -8.59 27.09 -0.04
C SER A 368 -9.81 26.60 0.74
N ILE A 369 -10.45 25.53 0.26
CA ILE A 369 -11.59 24.86 0.90
C ILE A 369 -11.12 24.18 2.20
N SER A 370 -9.95 23.55 2.19
CA SER A 370 -9.41 22.81 3.35
C SER A 370 -9.11 23.71 4.56
N VAL A 371 -8.67 24.95 4.33
CA VAL A 371 -8.36 25.92 5.41
C VAL A 371 -9.61 26.35 6.16
N SER A 372 -10.65 26.76 5.41
CA SER A 372 -11.91 27.23 6.00
C SER A 372 -12.67 26.08 6.67
N PHE A 373 -12.60 24.88 6.08
CA PHE A 373 -13.24 23.69 6.62
C PHE A 373 -12.59 23.25 7.93
N PHE A 374 -11.25 23.26 8.03
CA PHE A 374 -10.57 22.86 9.27
C PHE A 374 -10.98 23.73 10.48
N LEU A 375 -10.98 25.06 10.38
CA LEU A 375 -11.37 25.94 11.49
C LEU A 375 -12.80 25.68 11.94
N PHE A 376 -13.72 25.67 10.97
CA PHE A 376 -15.14 25.47 11.24
C PHE A 376 -15.40 24.09 11.87
N TYR A 377 -14.81 23.05 11.30
CA TYR A 377 -14.96 21.67 11.75
C TYR A 377 -14.33 21.44 13.13
N PHE A 378 -13.13 21.99 13.36
CA PHE A 378 -12.46 21.91 14.66
C PHE A 378 -13.32 22.55 15.76
N ILE A 379 -13.89 23.73 15.50
CA ILE A 379 -14.79 24.40 16.45
C ILE A 379 -16.03 23.56 16.72
N LEU A 380 -16.69 23.03 15.69
CA LEU A 380 -17.89 22.23 15.85
C LEU A 380 -17.68 20.95 16.68
N ILE A 381 -16.53 20.29 16.51
CA ILE A 381 -16.24 19.03 17.19
C ILE A 381 -15.78 19.26 18.64
N ASN A 382 -14.98 20.31 18.87
CA ASN A 382 -14.26 20.49 20.13
C ASN A 382 -14.88 21.54 21.05
N VAL A 383 -15.70 22.43 20.50
CA VAL A 383 -16.46 23.40 21.28
C VAL A 383 -17.90 22.89 21.34
N ASN A 384 -18.34 22.53 22.55
CA ASN A 384 -19.72 22.13 22.76
C ASN A 384 -20.65 23.23 22.23
N PRO A 385 -21.54 22.98 21.25
CA PRO A 385 -22.36 24.02 20.63
C PRO A 385 -23.26 24.75 21.63
N PHE A 386 -23.52 24.16 22.80
CA PHE A 386 -24.25 24.79 23.90
C PHE A 386 -23.47 25.90 24.63
N SER A 387 -22.15 25.97 24.49
CA SER A 387 -21.31 26.99 25.15
C SER A 387 -21.42 28.37 24.47
N PHE A 388 -21.85 28.43 23.21
CA PHE A 388 -21.98 29.68 22.46
C PHE A 388 -23.38 30.32 22.55
N PHE A 389 -24.40 29.58 23.01
CA PHE A 389 -25.78 30.08 23.16
C PHE A 389 -26.12 30.62 24.56
N TYR A 390 -25.18 30.61 25.51
CA TYR A 390 -25.30 31.26 26.82
C TYR A 390 -24.20 32.33 26.94
N PRO A 391 -24.37 33.52 26.31
CA PRO A 391 -25.04 34.60 27.03
C PRO A 391 -25.79 35.57 26.09
N LEU A 392 -27.05 35.27 25.76
CA LEU A 392 -28.00 36.29 25.28
C LEU A 392 -29.34 36.26 26.05
N CYS A 393 -29.40 35.49 27.15
CA CYS A 393 -30.50 35.50 28.11
C CYS A 393 -29.95 35.57 29.54
N SER A 394 -29.51 36.76 29.93
CA SER A 394 -29.47 37.22 31.33
C SER A 394 -29.39 38.73 31.37
#